data_AF-A0A165DB38-F1
#
_entry.id   AF-A0A165DB38-F1
#
_cell.length_a   1.000
_cell.length_b   1.000
_cell.length_c   1.000
_cell.angle_alpha   90.00
_cell.angle_beta   90.00
_cell.angle_gamma   90.00
#
_symmetry.space_group_name_H-M   'P 1'
#
loop_
_entity.id
_entity.type
_entity.pdbx_description
1 polymer ?
#
loop_
_entity_poly.entity_id
_entity_poly.type
_entity_poly.pdbx_seq_one_letter_code
_entity_poly.pdbx_strand_id
1 'polypeptide(L)'
;MNYHRGVNRGSFLWGRSVHNVRIERMWVDVTKDFGGKWKKIFIHLETWYNLDIQLNSHIWLLHHLFLEDLRADAEMWRSTWNAHRMRTPDGPMRSPNQMWYLGMLIQGYRGI
;
A
#
# COMPACT_ATOMS: atom_id res chain seq x y z
N MET A 1 15.54 -6.86 -31.59
CA MET A 1 16.18 -6.09 -32.70
C MET A 1 16.13 -4.58 -32.42
N ASN A 2 16.92 -4.08 -31.47
CA ASN A 2 17.18 -2.65 -31.26
C ASN A 2 18.62 -2.33 -31.69
N TYR A 3 19.06 -2.86 -32.82
CA TYR A 3 20.49 -2.83 -33.18
C TYR A 3 20.92 -1.51 -33.87
N HIS A 4 20.00 -0.56 -34.13
CA HIS A 4 20.28 0.53 -35.10
C HIS A 4 19.65 1.91 -34.82
N ARG A 5 19.23 2.28 -33.60
CA ARG A 5 18.41 3.50 -33.44
C ARG A 5 18.96 4.43 -32.37
N GLY A 6 19.67 5.47 -32.83
CA GLY A 6 20.58 6.33 -32.09
C GLY A 6 19.99 7.28 -31.04
N VAL A 7 20.89 8.06 -30.46
CA VAL A 7 20.71 8.87 -29.23
C VAL A 7 19.81 10.08 -29.51
N ASN A 8 19.00 10.47 -28.50
CA ASN A 8 18.15 11.67 -28.48
C ASN A 8 16.74 11.54 -29.09
N ARG A 9 16.06 10.40 -28.91
CA ARG A 9 14.60 10.35 -28.99
C ARG A 9 14.07 10.28 -27.56
N GLY A 10 13.47 11.36 -27.07
CA GLY A 10 12.72 11.33 -25.82
C GLY A 10 11.88 10.07 -25.77
N SER A 11 12.34 9.09 -24.99
CA SER A 11 11.74 7.77 -24.91
C SER A 11 10.52 7.90 -24.04
N PHE A 12 9.50 8.49 -24.64
CA PHE A 12 8.16 8.56 -24.13
C PHE A 12 7.68 7.12 -23.96
N LEU A 13 7.59 6.71 -22.70
CA LEU A 13 7.01 5.43 -22.32
C LEU A 13 5.49 5.52 -22.55
N TRP A 14 5.08 5.24 -23.79
CA TRP A 14 3.67 5.14 -24.16
C TRP A 14 3.18 3.71 -23.93
N GLY A 15 2.22 3.56 -23.02
CA GLY A 15 1.57 2.31 -22.68
C GLY A 15 0.86 2.41 -21.33
N ARG A 16 -0.22 1.64 -21.12
CA ARG A 16 -0.85 1.56 -19.79
C ARG A 16 0.21 1.04 -18.80
N SER A 17 0.29 1.65 -17.61
CA SER A 17 1.14 1.18 -16.51
C SER A 17 0.59 -0.11 -15.89
N VAL A 18 0.49 -1.17 -16.70
CA VAL A 18 -0.07 -2.46 -16.30
C VAL A 18 0.81 -3.21 -15.30
N HIS A 19 2.07 -2.77 -15.16
CA HIS A 19 3.03 -3.34 -14.22
C HIS A 19 2.80 -2.87 -12.77
N ASN A 20 2.08 -1.76 -12.55
CA ASN A 20 1.85 -1.20 -11.21
C ASN A 20 0.49 -1.57 -10.61
N VAL A 21 -0.34 -2.31 -11.35
CA VAL A 21 -1.74 -2.61 -10.99
C VAL A 21 -1.89 -3.22 -9.60
N ARG A 22 -0.93 -4.05 -9.16
CA ARG A 22 -0.98 -4.67 -7.82
C ARG A 22 -0.70 -3.68 -6.70
N ILE A 23 0.25 -2.77 -6.91
CA ILE A 23 0.56 -1.72 -5.94
C ILE A 23 -0.62 -0.75 -5.87
N GLU A 24 -1.20 -0.39 -7.01
CA GLU A 24 -2.42 0.45 -7.06
C GLU A 24 -3.59 -0.21 -6.34
N ARG A 25 -3.82 -1.51 -6.56
CA ARG A 25 -4.86 -2.26 -5.85
C ARG A 25 -4.61 -2.28 -4.35
N MET A 26 -3.37 -2.55 -3.93
CA MET A 26 -2.97 -2.50 -2.53
C MET A 26 -3.26 -1.13 -1.90
N TRP A 27 -2.94 -0.03 -2.60
CA TRP A 27 -3.25 1.33 -2.11
C TRP A 27 -4.75 1.59 -1.93
N VAL A 28 -5.59 1.05 -2.82
CA VAL A 28 -7.06 1.11 -2.66
C VAL A 28 -7.47 0.38 -1.38
N ASP A 29 -6.95 -0.82 -1.16
CA ASP A 29 -7.31 -1.64 0.00
C ASP A 29 -6.75 -1.05 1.32
N VAL A 30 -5.55 -0.44 1.32
CA VAL A 30 -5.02 0.37 2.45
C VAL A 30 -6.00 1.49 2.81
N THR A 31 -6.41 2.27 1.81
CA THR A 31 -7.25 3.44 2.03
C THR A 31 -8.63 3.04 2.52
N LYS A 32 -9.16 1.94 1.99
CA LYS A 32 -10.50 1.43 2.33
C LYS A 32 -10.54 0.81 3.72
N ASP A 33 -9.64 -0.12 4.00
CA ASP A 33 -9.74 -1.01 5.17
C ASP A 33 -9.05 -0.42 6.40
N PHE A 34 -7.87 0.17 6.23
CA PHE A 34 -7.12 0.81 7.33
C PHE A 34 -7.43 2.31 7.42
N GLY A 35 -7.16 3.07 6.35
CA GLY A 35 -7.29 4.52 6.36
C GLY A 35 -8.72 5.01 6.61
N GLY A 36 -9.71 4.30 6.06
CA GLY A 36 -11.12 4.65 6.18
C GLY A 36 -11.64 4.64 7.61
N LYS A 37 -11.13 3.75 8.46
CA LYS A 37 -11.48 3.67 9.89
C LYS A 37 -11.00 4.91 10.64
N TRP A 38 -9.70 5.21 10.55
CA TRP A 38 -9.09 6.36 11.23
C TRP A 38 -9.64 7.70 10.73
N LYS A 39 -9.86 7.81 9.41
CA LYS A 39 -10.52 8.97 8.82
C LYS A 39 -11.88 9.26 9.47
N LYS A 40 -12.72 8.23 9.67
CA LYS A 40 -14.03 8.41 10.32
C LYS A 40 -13.90 8.87 11.76
N ILE A 41 -12.95 8.33 12.51
CA ILE A 41 -12.70 8.74 13.90
C ILE A 41 -12.30 10.22 13.95
N PHE A 42 -11.34 10.64 13.13
CA PHE A 42 -10.87 12.03 13.16
C PHE A 42 -11.92 13.03 12.65
N ILE A 43 -12.71 12.67 11.62
CA ILE A 43 -13.87 13.49 11.20
C ILE A 43 -14.89 13.60 12.33
N HIS A 44 -15.13 12.53 13.09
CA HIS A 44 -16.04 12.56 14.23
C HIS A 44 -15.53 13.49 15.34
N LEU A 45 -14.22 13.49 15.62
CA LEU A 45 -13.59 14.43 16.54
C LEU A 45 -13.71 15.89 16.07
N GLU A 46 -13.50 16.13 14.78
CA GLU A 46 -13.64 17.46 14.16
C GLU A 46 -15.09 17.97 14.25
N THR A 47 -16.06 17.08 14.01
CA THR A 47 -17.48 17.45 13.96
C THR A 47 -18.08 17.68 15.35
N TRP A 48 -17.73 16.85 16.33
CA TRP A 48 -18.45 16.80 17.62
C TRP A 48 -17.63 17.22 18.83
N TYR A 49 -16.30 17.23 18.72
CA TYR A 49 -15.38 17.44 19.85
C TYR A 49 -14.45 18.64 19.65
N ASN A 50 -14.76 19.53 18.70
CA ASN A 50 -14.00 20.75 18.40
C ASN A 50 -12.51 20.50 18.11
N LEU A 51 -12.18 19.38 17.49
CA LEU A 51 -10.83 19.15 16.98
C LEU A 51 -10.54 20.13 15.83
N ASP A 52 -9.78 21.17 16.11
CA ASP A 52 -9.23 22.10 15.12
C ASP A 52 -7.89 21.62 14.52
N ILE A 53 -7.86 21.38 13.21
CA ILE A 53 -6.67 20.94 12.45
C ILE A 53 -5.64 22.05 12.22
N GLN A 54 -6.01 23.31 12.40
CA GLN A 54 -5.08 24.46 12.29
C GLN A 54 -4.23 24.63 13.55
N LEU A 55 -4.63 24.00 14.66
CA LEU A 55 -3.91 24.04 15.92
C LEU A 55 -2.91 22.89 16.01
N ASN A 56 -1.62 23.22 15.96
CA ASN A 56 -0.55 22.23 16.12
C ASN A 56 -0.63 21.47 17.46
N SER A 57 -1.19 22.07 18.50
CA SER A 57 -1.44 21.40 19.79
C SER A 57 -2.44 20.24 19.67
N HIS A 58 -3.48 20.40 18.84
CA HIS A 58 -4.47 19.36 18.58
C HIS A 58 -3.88 18.24 17.73
N ILE A 59 -3.08 18.57 16.71
CA ILE A 59 -2.34 17.56 15.93
C ILE A 59 -1.37 16.77 16.82
N TRP A 60 -0.64 17.46 17.70
CA TRP A 60 0.21 16.81 18.70
C TRP A 60 -0.59 15.89 19.62
N LEU A 61 -1.75 16.35 20.10
CA LEU A 61 -2.62 15.55 20.96
C LEU A 61 -3.11 14.28 20.25
N LEU A 62 -3.50 14.37 18.98
CA LEU A 62 -3.88 13.21 18.17
C LEU A 62 -2.72 12.20 18.07
N HIS A 63 -1.50 12.68 17.81
CA HIS A 63 -0.32 11.80 17.79
C HIS A 63 -0.08 11.18 19.17
N HIS A 64 -0.16 11.96 20.24
CA HIS A 64 0.06 11.46 21.58
C HIS A 64 -0.94 10.36 21.97
N LEU A 65 -2.21 10.52 21.59
CA LEU A 65 -3.28 9.59 21.93
C LEU A 65 -3.31 8.37 21.02
N PHE A 66 -3.16 8.55 19.70
CA PHE A 66 -3.53 7.52 18.72
C PHE A 66 -2.35 6.99 17.90
N LEU A 67 -1.14 7.55 17.99
CA LEU A 67 -0.04 7.13 17.12
C LEU A 67 0.35 5.67 17.35
N GLU A 68 0.40 5.22 18.61
CA GLU A 68 0.72 3.83 18.93
C GLU A 68 -0.36 2.87 18.46
N ASP A 69 -1.63 3.22 18.66
CA ASP A 69 -2.77 2.43 18.15
C ASP A 69 -2.76 2.36 16.62
N LEU A 70 -2.48 3.48 15.95
CA LEU A 70 -2.40 3.56 14.50
C LEU A 70 -1.26 2.70 13.96
N ARG A 71 -0.11 2.68 14.63
CA ARG A 71 1.02 1.80 14.32
C ARG A 71 0.65 0.32 14.49
N ALA A 72 0.01 -0.04 15.60
CA ALA A 72 -0.41 -1.40 15.87
C ALA A 72 -1.45 -1.90 14.84
N ASP A 73 -2.43 -1.05 14.51
CA ASP A 73 -3.46 -1.34 13.51
C ASP A 73 -2.86 -1.45 12.10
N ALA A 74 -1.89 -0.60 11.76
CA ALA A 74 -1.15 -0.68 10.49
C ALA A 74 -0.34 -1.98 10.38
N GLU A 75 0.32 -2.41 11.47
CA GLU A 75 1.08 -3.66 11.51
C GLU A 75 0.16 -4.88 11.37
N MET A 76 -0.98 -4.87 12.07
CA MET A 76 -2.00 -5.90 11.94
C MET A 76 -2.57 -5.96 10.53
N TRP A 77 -2.88 -4.81 9.92
CA TRP A 77 -3.35 -4.73 8.53
C TRP A 77 -2.30 -5.28 7.58
N ARG A 78 -1.02 -4.89 7.73
CA ARG A 78 0.09 -5.39 6.92
C ARG A 78 0.22 -6.91 7.01
N SER A 79 0.18 -7.46 8.22
CA SER A 79 0.27 -8.90 8.46
C SER A 79 -0.90 -9.65 7.81
N THR A 80 -2.12 -9.14 7.97
CA THR A 80 -3.33 -9.71 7.36
C THR A 80 -3.29 -9.64 5.84
N TRP A 81 -2.90 -8.49 5.30
CA TRP A 81 -2.73 -8.27 3.87
C TRP A 81 -1.62 -9.15 3.29
N ASN A 82 -0.53 -9.39 4.00
CA ASN A 82 0.51 -10.27 3.48
C ASN A 82 0.11 -11.77 3.52
N ALA A 83 -0.89 -12.13 4.33
CA ALA A 83 -1.42 -13.48 4.47
C ALA A 83 -2.65 -13.77 3.59
N HIS A 84 -3.40 -12.75 3.14
CA HIS A 84 -4.60 -12.97 2.33
C HIS A 84 -4.27 -13.55 0.96
N ARG A 85 -5.16 -14.39 0.43
CA ARG A 85 -4.97 -15.04 -0.87
C ARG A 85 -5.38 -14.10 -2.00
N MET A 86 -4.49 -13.91 -2.97
CA MET A 86 -4.77 -13.16 -4.20
C MET A 86 -4.92 -14.10 -5.38
N ARG A 87 -5.78 -13.71 -6.33
CA ARG A 87 -5.94 -14.42 -7.59
C ARG A 87 -4.84 -13.99 -8.56
N THR A 88 -4.05 -14.94 -9.03
CA THR A 88 -3.09 -14.72 -10.12
C THR A 88 -3.69 -15.19 -11.45
N PRO A 89 -3.42 -14.51 -12.58
CA PRO A 89 -3.98 -14.90 -13.89
C PRO A 89 -3.68 -16.35 -14.27
N ASP A 90 -2.46 -16.82 -14.03
CA ASP A 90 -1.95 -18.10 -14.54
C ASP A 90 -1.55 -19.09 -13.44
N GLY A 91 -2.08 -18.94 -12.21
CA GLY A 91 -1.62 -19.73 -11.08
C GLY A 91 -2.64 -19.88 -9.94
N PRO A 92 -2.38 -20.82 -9.00
CA PRO A 92 -3.24 -21.04 -7.84
C PRO A 92 -3.27 -19.79 -6.94
N MET A 93 -4.39 -19.58 -6.24
CA MET A 93 -4.51 -18.50 -5.26
C MET A 93 -3.43 -18.61 -4.19
N ARG A 94 -2.58 -17.60 -4.10
CA ARG A 94 -1.45 -17.52 -3.16
C ARG A 94 -1.45 -16.19 -2.45
N SER A 95 -0.95 -16.18 -1.21
CA SER A 95 -0.73 -14.92 -0.49
C SER A 95 0.54 -14.22 -0.93
N PRO A 96 0.67 -12.89 -0.71
CA PRO A 96 1.93 -12.18 -0.90
C PRO A 96 3.13 -12.88 -0.26
N ASN A 97 3.00 -13.35 0.98
CA ASN A 97 4.05 -14.09 1.68
C ASN A 97 4.42 -15.40 0.96
N GLN A 98 3.42 -16.15 0.48
CA GLN A 98 3.67 -17.38 -0.27
C GLN A 98 4.35 -17.11 -1.61
N MET A 99 3.93 -16.06 -2.33
CA MET A 99 4.56 -15.68 -3.59
C MET A 99 6.01 -15.24 -3.39
N TRP A 100 6.29 -14.47 -2.34
CA TRP A 100 7.65 -14.06 -1.98
C TRP A 100 8.53 -15.29 -1.67
N TYR A 101 8.06 -16.16 -0.78
CA TYR A 101 8.79 -17.36 -0.40
C TYR A 101 9.06 -18.29 -1.59
N LEU A 102 8.05 -18.53 -2.43
CA LEU A 102 8.21 -19.34 -3.65
C LEU A 102 9.13 -18.67 -4.67
N GLY A 103 9.06 -17.35 -4.81
CA GLY A 103 9.97 -16.59 -5.66
C GLY A 103 11.43 -16.81 -5.24
N MET A 104 11.72 -16.74 -3.94
CA MET A 104 13.07 -17.00 -3.44
C MET A 104 13.54 -18.45 -3.70
N LEU A 105 12.64 -19.43 -3.59
CA LEU A 105 12.97 -20.83 -3.84
C LEU A 105 13.23 -21.12 -5.32
N ILE A 106 12.46 -20.50 -6.22
CA ILE A 106 12.51 -20.79 -7.66
C ILE A 106 13.59 -19.94 -8.36
N GLN A 107 13.79 -18.70 -7.92
CA GLN A 107 14.65 -17.71 -8.60
C GLN A 107 15.88 -17.29 -7.77
N GLY A 108 16.11 -17.91 -6.60
CA GLY A 108 17.23 -17.58 -5.70
C GLY A 108 16.91 -16.42 -4.76
N TYR A 109 17.86 -16.06 -3.88
CA TYR A 109 17.67 -15.16 -2.73
C TYR A 109 16.98 -13.81 -3.04
N ARG A 110 17.02 -13.34 -4.28
CA ARG A 110 16.39 -12.07 -4.69
C ARG A 110 15.01 -12.22 -5.35
N GLY A 111 14.56 -13.43 -5.68
CA GLY A 111 13.25 -13.63 -6.30
C GLY A 111 13.05 -12.85 -7.60
N ILE A 112 14.14 -12.62 -8.35
CA ILE A 112 14.21 -11.93 -9.65
C ILE A 112 14.98 -12.83 -10.61
#